data_AF-C1EBJ5-F1
#
_entry.id   AF-C1EBJ5-F1
#
_cell.length_a   1.000
_cell.length_b   1.000
_cell.length_c   1.000
_cell.angle_alpha   90.00
_cell.angle_beta   90.00
_cell.angle_gamma   90.00
#
_symmetry.space_group_name_H-M   'P 1'
#
loop_
_entity.id
_entity.type
_entity.pdbx_description
1 polymer ?
#
loop_
_entity_poly.entity_id
_entity_poly.type
_entity_poly.pdbx_seq_one_letter_code
_entity_poly.pdbx_strand_id
1 'polypeptide(L)'
;MSGGPTRVASRALARALSRPLHTSGTKDKAAHALNLASAAAHPPPAASSASALPFFARFIGAILDVALTPAQRAAMLDRTTNDDGRGFAAAGVARGDSDALAAVAAARRERDVALDRVADLESTTASLRASVTKLEGKTWSDSDQMRLLRDQLWQANQDAADARVALNAVREDLEHAVRREADLAVRVVAAKDEAVAEVVTRAKTEFDQLRTSMEEKHTSLLASVECKVAKLEATEAKARGLEAALAAAETRLAETSALEKKVASHELYGTMLRDFGYKKIYAMPAKNLVCKDKVGIYDQQRAFRAERAQVIAAEKAKEAVFSLPGVVTLAEGTAAVRGKKTKKKSSLLFGSSSANNTGAHILDGQHRVGALEILLSQGVIAPDHTVLVEVFENVDDARASEIFTEINAAQPIRFVDMPGVAPADVKWMLEGAAQRIKERYRAMFSASERCKIPNINLDVLREELFSAEVVTRFGIADEDAFVAWLESENAKLAQRTEKEWLEARPKRGRGSTGSEETYLKALAKAKEHGFYLGMDFSWLDVTDA
;
A
#
# COMPACT_ATOMS: atom_id res chain seq x y z
N MET A 1 -41.85 0.58 -69.93
CA MET A 1 -41.34 -0.81 -70.01
C MET A 1 -40.50 -1.03 -68.75
N SER A 2 -41.11 -1.44 -67.64
CA SER A 2 -41.24 -2.84 -67.18
C SER A 2 -39.87 -3.52 -66.98
N GLY A 3 -39.41 -3.87 -65.78
CA GLY A 3 -40.04 -3.85 -64.46
C GLY A 3 -39.00 -4.04 -63.33
N GLY A 4 -39.38 -3.65 -62.11
CA GLY A 4 -38.70 -4.05 -60.85
C GLY A 4 -39.28 -5.38 -60.33
N PRO A 5 -39.46 -5.58 -59.01
CA PRO A 5 -38.72 -5.11 -57.82
C PRO A 5 -38.55 -6.24 -56.76
N THR A 6 -37.90 -5.97 -55.61
CA THR A 6 -38.14 -6.52 -54.23
C THR A 6 -36.89 -6.26 -53.36
N ARG A 7 -36.87 -5.82 -52.10
CA ARG A 7 -37.84 -5.36 -51.06
C ARG A 7 -37.00 -4.50 -50.07
N VAL A 8 -37.40 -3.26 -49.74
CA VAL A 8 -38.01 -2.81 -48.45
C VAL A 8 -37.10 -3.07 -47.23
N ALA A 9 -36.41 -2.09 -46.61
CA ALA A 9 -36.82 -0.89 -45.86
C ALA A 9 -37.37 -1.15 -44.43
N SER A 10 -36.58 -0.84 -43.39
CA SER A 10 -36.95 -0.31 -42.04
C SER A 10 -35.61 0.02 -41.32
N ARG A 11 -35.18 1.24 -40.94
CA ARG A 11 -35.73 2.29 -40.03
C ARG A 11 -36.39 1.69 -38.78
N ALA A 12 -36.18 2.15 -37.54
CA ALA A 12 -35.30 3.13 -36.91
C ALA A 12 -35.59 3.11 -35.38
N LEU A 13 -34.62 3.56 -34.57
CA LEU A 13 -34.76 4.45 -33.41
C LEU A 13 -35.55 4.10 -32.12
N ALA A 14 -34.96 4.63 -31.03
CA ALA A 14 -35.49 4.96 -29.69
C ALA A 14 -35.63 3.77 -28.70
N ARG A 15 -35.23 3.83 -27.43
CA ARG A 15 -35.17 4.93 -26.43
C ARG A 15 -34.34 4.41 -25.24
N ALA A 16 -33.30 5.11 -24.78
CA ALA A 16 -33.21 5.84 -23.50
C ALA A 16 -33.92 5.23 -22.25
N LEU A 17 -33.17 5.25 -21.14
CA LEU A 17 -33.55 5.16 -19.71
C LEU A 17 -33.47 3.78 -19.05
N SER A 18 -32.38 3.52 -18.31
CA SER A 18 -32.41 3.37 -16.84
C SER A 18 -31.06 2.87 -16.29
N ARG A 19 -30.40 3.72 -15.49
CA ARG A 19 -29.40 3.38 -14.46
C ARG A 19 -30.09 2.52 -13.35
N PRO A 20 -29.38 1.75 -12.48
CA PRO A 20 -28.42 2.35 -11.54
C PRO A 20 -27.19 1.51 -11.12
N LEU A 21 -26.32 2.25 -10.44
CA LEU A 21 -25.18 1.95 -9.55
C LEU A 21 -25.16 0.57 -8.86
N HIS A 22 -23.99 -0.06 -8.73
CA HIS A 22 -23.31 -0.16 -7.42
C HIS A 22 -21.86 -0.69 -7.51
N THR A 23 -21.13 -0.31 -6.47
CA THR A 23 -19.71 -0.41 -6.16
C THR A 23 -19.31 -1.75 -5.55
N SER A 24 -18.04 -2.08 -5.72
CA SER A 24 -17.28 -3.05 -4.93
C SER A 24 -17.26 -2.71 -3.43
N GLY A 25 -17.31 -3.73 -2.56
CA GLY A 25 -16.96 -3.55 -1.14
C GLY A 25 -17.40 -4.69 -0.21
N THR A 26 -16.45 -5.56 0.15
CA THR A 26 -16.17 -6.11 1.50
C THR A 26 -17.28 -6.66 2.42
N LYS A 27 -17.04 -7.92 2.84
CA LYS A 27 -17.10 -8.51 4.20
C LYS A 27 -18.45 -8.62 4.94
N ASP A 28 -18.83 -9.88 5.15
CA ASP A 28 -19.20 -10.53 6.42
C ASP A 28 -19.67 -9.64 7.57
N LYS A 29 -20.96 -9.81 7.92
CA LYS A 29 -21.47 -10.11 9.27
C LYS A 29 -22.99 -10.21 9.23
N ALA A 30 -23.53 -11.34 9.70
CA ALA A 30 -24.71 -11.46 10.58
C ALA A 30 -25.43 -12.79 10.35
N ALA A 31 -24.97 -13.81 11.09
CA ALA A 31 -25.85 -14.87 11.53
C ALA A 31 -26.75 -14.30 12.64
N HIS A 32 -28.08 -14.32 12.44
CA HIS A 32 -29.04 -14.70 13.47
C HIS A 32 -30.47 -14.67 12.93
N ALA A 33 -31.25 -15.62 13.44
CA ALA A 33 -32.71 -15.74 13.44
C ALA A 33 -33.37 -16.39 12.22
N LEU A 34 -33.64 -17.70 12.34
CA LEU A 34 -35.01 -18.22 12.37
C LEU A 34 -35.05 -19.63 12.96
N ASN A 35 -35.47 -19.70 14.23
CA ASN A 35 -36.08 -20.88 14.84
C ASN A 35 -37.56 -20.90 14.48
N LEU A 36 -38.11 -22.11 14.27
CA LEU A 36 -39.40 -22.64 14.75
C LEU A 36 -40.12 -23.48 13.68
N ALA A 37 -40.11 -24.80 13.89
CA ALA A 37 -41.27 -25.65 13.64
C ALA A 37 -41.42 -26.62 14.82
N SER A 38 -42.59 -26.56 15.45
CA SER A 38 -43.08 -27.26 16.64
C SER A 38 -43.82 -28.55 16.21
N ALA A 39 -43.51 -29.73 16.76
CA ALA A 39 -44.24 -30.51 17.79
C ALA A 39 -45.57 -31.23 17.40
N ALA A 40 -45.62 -32.53 17.70
CA ALA A 40 -46.81 -33.37 18.06
C ALA A 40 -46.27 -34.70 18.70
N ALA A 41 -46.35 -34.96 20.03
CA ALA A 41 -47.44 -35.52 20.88
C ALA A 41 -48.02 -36.88 20.37
N HIS A 42 -47.90 -38.05 21.05
CA HIS A 42 -48.49 -38.50 22.35
C HIS A 42 -47.89 -39.88 22.84
N PRO A 43 -48.24 -40.44 24.04
CA PRO A 43 -47.34 -41.17 24.95
C PRO A 43 -47.79 -42.66 25.24
N PRO A 44 -47.38 -43.39 26.34
CA PRO A 44 -46.79 -44.74 26.28
C PRO A 44 -47.73 -45.92 26.70
N PRO A 45 -47.26 -47.18 26.59
CA PRO A 45 -47.28 -48.02 27.81
C PRO A 45 -46.06 -48.97 28.01
N ALA A 46 -45.64 -49.01 29.28
CA ALA A 46 -45.19 -50.13 30.12
C ALA A 46 -44.33 -51.31 29.60
N ALA A 47 -43.09 -51.30 30.10
CA ALA A 47 -42.39 -52.37 30.85
C ALA A 47 -42.04 -53.73 30.19
N SER A 48 -40.75 -53.87 29.85
CA SER A 48 -39.79 -54.95 30.17
C SER A 48 -38.81 -55.03 29.00
N SER A 49 -37.49 -54.94 29.12
CA SER A 49 -36.55 -55.35 30.14
C SER A 49 -35.33 -54.43 30.03
N ALA A 50 -34.71 -54.06 31.16
CA ALA A 50 -33.36 -53.52 31.09
C ALA A 50 -32.47 -54.62 30.52
N SER A 51 -32.05 -54.50 29.26
CA SER A 51 -30.95 -55.31 28.76
C SER A 51 -29.73 -54.90 29.57
N ALA A 52 -29.40 -55.73 30.55
CA ALA A 52 -28.14 -55.63 31.24
C ALA A 52 -27.06 -55.58 30.15
N LEU A 53 -26.25 -54.52 30.16
CA LEU A 53 -25.08 -54.40 29.31
C LEU A 53 -24.32 -55.74 29.34
N PRO A 54 -23.88 -56.27 28.18
CA PRO A 54 -23.20 -57.55 28.12
C PRO A 54 -22.06 -57.58 29.14
N PHE A 55 -21.79 -58.74 29.75
CA PHE A 55 -20.76 -58.88 30.80
C PHE A 55 -19.44 -58.20 30.43
N PHE A 56 -19.01 -58.32 29.16
CA PHE A 56 -17.83 -57.65 28.64
C PHE A 56 -17.90 -56.12 28.69
N ALA A 57 -19.04 -55.50 28.39
CA ALA A 57 -19.19 -54.03 28.45
C ALA A 57 -19.17 -53.52 29.90
N ARG A 58 -19.73 -54.28 30.85
CA ARG A 58 -19.66 -53.94 32.29
C ARG A 58 -18.27 -54.20 32.87
N PHE A 59 -17.59 -55.25 32.43
CA PHE A 59 -16.24 -55.61 32.84
C PHE A 59 -15.20 -54.61 32.30
N ILE A 60 -15.27 -54.26 31.02
CA ILE A 60 -14.43 -53.22 30.40
C ILE A 60 -14.71 -51.85 31.05
N GLY A 61 -15.98 -51.50 31.30
CA GLY A 61 -16.34 -50.26 32.00
C GLY A 61 -15.76 -50.17 33.41
N ALA A 62 -15.86 -51.26 34.20
CA ALA A 62 -15.29 -51.31 35.55
C ALA A 62 -13.75 -51.29 35.55
N ILE A 63 -13.10 -51.92 34.56
CA ILE A 63 -11.64 -51.87 34.40
C ILE A 63 -11.18 -50.46 34.01
N LEU A 64 -11.87 -49.80 33.07
CA LEU A 64 -11.55 -48.44 32.64
C LEU A 64 -11.81 -47.40 33.75
N ASP A 65 -12.80 -47.64 34.62
CA ASP A 65 -13.07 -46.76 35.76
C ASP A 65 -11.98 -46.82 36.84
N VAL A 66 -11.35 -47.99 37.02
CA VAL A 66 -10.24 -48.19 37.96
C VAL A 66 -8.89 -47.81 37.33
N ALA A 67 -8.72 -48.03 36.02
CA ALA A 67 -7.44 -47.83 35.33
C ALA A 67 -7.21 -46.40 34.82
N LEU A 68 -8.26 -45.61 34.59
CA LEU A 68 -8.13 -44.25 34.07
C LEU A 68 -8.35 -43.20 35.15
N THR A 69 -7.55 -42.14 35.11
CA THR A 69 -7.79 -40.93 35.91
C THR A 69 -8.98 -40.13 35.35
N PRO A 70 -9.65 -39.28 36.17
CA PRO A 70 -10.74 -38.42 35.68
C PRO A 70 -10.36 -37.56 34.47
N ALA A 71 -9.09 -37.14 34.37
CA ALA A 71 -8.56 -36.36 33.25
C ALA A 71 -8.45 -37.20 31.95
N GLN A 72 -8.05 -38.47 32.04
CA GLN A 72 -7.98 -39.37 30.89
C GLN A 72 -9.38 -39.73 30.35
N ARG A 73 -10.36 -39.85 31.24
CA ARG A 73 -11.77 -40.04 30.86
C ARG A 73 -12.33 -38.82 30.11
N ALA A 74 -12.03 -37.62 30.59
CA ALA A 74 -12.43 -36.38 29.93
C ALA A 74 -11.78 -36.23 28.54
N ALA A 75 -10.50 -36.57 28.39
CA ALA A 75 -9.79 -36.53 27.11
C ALA A 75 -10.33 -37.54 26.06
N MET A 76 -10.88 -38.67 26.52
CA MET A 76 -11.53 -39.64 25.61
C MET A 76 -12.88 -39.15 25.09
N LEU A 77 -13.62 -38.40 25.92
CA LEU A 77 -14.91 -37.79 25.55
C LEU A 77 -14.73 -36.57 24.63
N ASP A 78 -13.61 -35.86 24.73
CA ASP A 78 -13.32 -34.67 23.93
C ASP A 78 -12.91 -35.01 22.47
N ARG A 79 -12.50 -36.26 22.22
CA ARG A 79 -12.06 -36.74 20.90
C ARG A 79 -13.19 -37.00 19.90
N THR A 80 -14.45 -37.01 20.33
CA THR A 80 -15.61 -37.32 19.47
C THR A 80 -16.37 -36.10 18.98
N THR A 81 -15.97 -34.88 19.38
CA THR A 81 -16.79 -33.66 19.13
C THR A 81 -16.15 -32.59 18.24
N ASN A 82 -14.88 -32.73 17.83
CA ASN A 82 -14.22 -31.73 16.99
C ASN A 82 -13.67 -32.34 15.70
N ASP A 83 -14.53 -32.48 14.70
CA ASP A 83 -14.17 -32.75 13.31
C ASP A 83 -14.70 -31.62 12.44
N ASP A 84 -13.85 -30.63 12.16
CA ASP A 84 -14.05 -29.65 11.09
C ASP A 84 -12.77 -29.57 10.26
N GLY A 85 -12.79 -30.29 9.15
CA GLY A 85 -11.67 -30.42 8.22
C GLY A 85 -11.26 -29.09 7.61
N ARG A 86 -10.02 -28.66 7.89
CA ARG A 86 -9.17 -27.84 7.01
C ARG A 86 -7.74 -27.75 7.59
N GLY A 87 -6.76 -28.30 6.86
CA GLY A 87 -5.33 -28.08 7.11
C GLY A 87 -4.50 -29.35 7.29
N PHE A 88 -4.50 -30.26 6.31
CA PHE A 88 -4.05 -31.64 6.52
C PHE A 88 -2.54 -31.94 6.31
N ALA A 89 -1.69 -31.00 5.89
CA ALA A 89 -0.30 -31.37 5.54
C ALA A 89 0.80 -30.88 6.51
N ALA A 90 0.68 -29.70 7.11
CA ALA A 90 1.72 -29.14 7.98
C ALA A 90 1.38 -29.19 9.48
N ALA A 91 0.09 -29.15 9.83
CA ALA A 91 -0.37 -29.16 11.22
C ALA A 91 -0.46 -30.56 11.83
N GLY A 92 -0.70 -31.60 11.00
CA GLY A 92 -0.76 -32.99 11.45
C GLY A 92 0.59 -33.56 11.90
N VAL A 93 1.67 -33.16 11.21
CA VAL A 93 3.04 -33.61 11.52
C VAL A 93 3.53 -32.98 12.82
N ALA A 94 3.32 -31.68 13.02
CA ALA A 94 3.73 -30.99 14.24
C ALA A 94 2.98 -31.44 15.50
N ARG A 95 1.69 -31.83 15.39
CA ARG A 95 0.92 -32.43 16.50
C ARG A 95 1.34 -33.87 16.78
N GLY A 96 1.58 -34.67 15.74
CA GLY A 96 2.02 -36.07 15.88
C GLY A 96 3.39 -36.22 16.53
N ASP A 97 4.34 -35.34 16.20
CA ASP A 97 5.70 -35.33 16.77
C ASP A 97 5.67 -35.00 18.28
N SER A 98 4.85 -34.02 18.68
CA SER A 98 4.68 -33.64 20.09
C SER A 98 4.05 -34.76 20.93
N ASP A 99 3.05 -35.45 20.38
CA ASP A 99 2.34 -36.52 21.08
C ASP A 99 3.19 -37.80 21.19
N ALA A 100 4.01 -38.13 20.18
CA ALA A 100 4.91 -39.28 20.20
C ALA A 100 6.06 -39.10 21.20
N LEU A 101 6.69 -37.92 21.22
CA LEU A 101 7.74 -37.58 22.20
C LEU A 101 7.18 -37.56 23.64
N ALA A 102 5.97 -37.04 23.82
CA ALA A 102 5.30 -37.06 25.12
C ALA A 102 4.98 -38.48 25.59
N ALA A 103 4.57 -39.37 24.67
CA ALA A 103 4.29 -40.78 24.97
C ALA A 103 5.55 -41.55 25.39
N VAL A 104 6.68 -41.36 24.69
CA VAL A 104 7.97 -41.98 25.06
C VAL A 104 8.47 -41.45 26.40
N ALA A 105 8.32 -40.15 26.66
CA ALA A 105 8.66 -39.56 27.96
C ALA A 105 7.78 -40.10 29.10
N ALA A 106 6.48 -40.31 28.87
CA ALA A 106 5.57 -40.92 29.85
C ALA A 106 5.94 -42.39 30.13
N ALA A 107 6.16 -43.19 29.09
CA ALA A 107 6.54 -44.59 29.23
C ALA A 107 7.88 -44.78 29.97
N ARG A 108 8.85 -43.86 29.79
CA ARG A 108 10.11 -43.85 30.57
C ARG A 108 9.86 -43.61 32.06
N ARG A 109 8.99 -42.65 32.40
CA ARG A 109 8.64 -42.39 33.81
C ARG A 109 7.93 -43.59 34.44
N GLU A 110 7.01 -44.22 33.72
CA GLU A 110 6.31 -45.42 34.19
C GLU A 110 7.27 -46.59 34.43
N ARG A 111 8.24 -46.78 33.53
CA ARG A 111 9.33 -47.77 33.71
C ARG A 111 10.15 -47.48 34.96
N ASP A 112 10.56 -46.23 35.15
CA ASP A 112 11.42 -45.84 36.28
C ASP A 112 10.69 -46.05 37.62
N VAL A 113 9.40 -45.69 37.70
CA VAL A 113 8.56 -45.97 38.87
C VAL A 113 8.37 -47.49 39.09
N ALA A 114 8.23 -48.28 38.02
CA ALA A 114 8.13 -49.73 38.13
C ALA A 114 9.43 -50.38 38.61
N LEU A 115 10.59 -49.86 38.19
CA LEU A 115 11.91 -50.30 38.67
C LEU A 115 12.07 -50.03 40.18
N ASP A 116 11.69 -48.84 40.64
CA ASP A 116 11.74 -48.49 42.07
C ASP A 116 10.85 -49.42 42.89
N ARG A 117 9.64 -49.72 42.40
CA ARG A 117 8.70 -50.64 43.08
C ARG A 117 9.23 -52.08 43.15
N VAL A 118 9.88 -52.57 42.09
CA VAL A 118 10.52 -53.89 42.11
C VAL A 118 11.66 -53.92 43.13
N ALA A 119 12.49 -52.88 43.18
CA ALA A 119 13.59 -52.77 44.14
C ALA A 119 13.08 -52.78 45.61
N ASP A 120 12.00 -52.06 45.90
CA ASP A 120 11.38 -52.04 47.23
C ASP A 120 10.83 -53.42 47.64
N LEU A 121 10.17 -54.13 46.72
CA LEU A 121 9.64 -55.48 46.98
C LEU A 121 10.75 -56.53 47.13
N GLU A 122 11.86 -56.38 46.42
CA GLU A 122 13.04 -57.24 46.58
C GLU A 122 13.73 -57.01 47.93
N SER A 123 13.78 -55.76 48.39
CA SER A 123 14.27 -55.40 49.72
C SER A 123 13.38 -55.98 50.83
N THR A 124 12.05 -55.86 50.70
CA THR A 124 11.11 -56.39 51.71
C THR A 124 11.14 -57.92 51.77
N THR A 125 11.20 -58.60 50.62
CA THR A 125 11.39 -60.06 50.57
C THR A 125 12.73 -60.48 51.17
N ALA A 126 13.82 -59.77 50.92
CA ALA A 126 15.12 -60.06 51.54
C ALA A 126 15.08 -59.92 53.08
N SER A 127 14.42 -58.86 53.59
CA SER A 127 14.22 -58.63 55.03
C SER A 127 13.36 -59.73 55.68
N LEU A 128 12.27 -60.13 55.02
CA LEU A 128 11.40 -61.22 55.48
C LEU A 128 12.13 -62.56 55.47
N ARG A 129 12.93 -62.87 54.43
CA ARG A 129 13.76 -64.08 54.39
C ARG A 129 14.71 -64.12 55.58
N ALA A 130 15.45 -63.04 55.83
CA ALA A 130 16.38 -62.95 56.96
C ALA A 130 15.67 -63.13 58.31
N SER A 131 14.46 -62.60 58.46
CA SER A 131 13.63 -62.76 59.66
C SER A 131 13.18 -64.20 59.87
N VAL A 132 12.74 -64.88 58.79
CA VAL A 132 12.39 -66.31 58.81
C VAL A 132 13.61 -67.16 59.16
N THR A 133 14.78 -66.93 58.54
CA THR A 133 16.00 -67.72 58.82
C THR A 133 16.48 -67.55 60.27
N LYS A 134 16.36 -66.35 60.82
CA LYS A 134 16.74 -66.04 62.21
C LYS A 134 15.86 -66.75 63.24
N LEU A 135 14.59 -66.99 62.91
CA LEU A 135 13.63 -67.63 63.80
C LEU A 135 13.61 -69.15 63.65
N GLU A 136 13.90 -69.70 62.47
CA GLU A 136 14.04 -71.14 62.25
C GLU A 136 15.15 -71.79 63.10
N GLY A 137 16.21 -71.03 63.44
CA GLY A 137 17.28 -71.48 64.33
C GLY A 137 16.93 -71.56 65.82
N LYS A 138 15.75 -71.09 66.24
CA LYS A 138 15.31 -71.05 67.64
C LYS A 138 14.02 -71.87 67.83
N THR A 139 14.06 -73.21 67.87
CA THR A 139 13.03 -74.16 68.38
C THR A 139 11.53 -73.71 68.42
N TRP A 140 11.06 -72.98 67.42
CA TRP A 140 9.72 -72.38 67.33
C TRP A 140 9.04 -72.82 66.01
N SER A 141 9.33 -74.03 65.54
CA SER A 141 8.96 -74.47 64.19
C SER A 141 7.44 -74.54 63.95
N ASP A 142 6.62 -74.48 65.00
CA ASP A 142 5.15 -74.59 64.96
C ASP A 142 4.41 -73.42 65.62
N SER A 143 5.08 -72.29 65.88
CA SER A 143 4.41 -71.10 66.41
C SER A 143 3.58 -70.40 65.32
N ASP A 144 2.37 -69.92 65.66
CA ASP A 144 1.50 -69.12 64.77
C ASP A 144 2.24 -67.92 64.14
N GLN A 145 3.22 -67.37 64.85
CA GLN A 145 4.07 -66.27 64.35
C GLN A 145 4.97 -66.70 63.19
N MET A 146 5.49 -67.93 63.22
CA MET A 146 6.30 -68.47 62.11
C MET A 146 5.46 -68.80 60.89
N ARG A 147 4.22 -69.28 61.10
CA ARG A 147 3.26 -69.50 60.01
C ARG A 147 2.91 -68.18 59.33
N LEU A 148 2.59 -67.14 60.10
CA LEU A 148 2.32 -65.80 59.59
C LEU A 148 3.49 -65.21 58.78
N LEU A 149 4.73 -65.35 59.26
CA LEU A 149 5.91 -64.85 58.55
C LEU A 149 6.20 -65.61 57.25
N ARG A 150 5.94 -66.93 57.22
CA ARG A 150 6.04 -67.73 55.98
C ARG A 150 4.99 -67.33 54.96
N ASP A 151 3.75 -67.10 55.41
CA ASP A 151 2.66 -66.63 54.55
C ASP A 151 2.97 -65.24 53.99
N GLN A 152 3.47 -64.32 54.83
CA GLN A 152 3.92 -62.99 54.40
C GLN A 152 5.08 -63.04 53.41
N LEU A 153 6.06 -63.92 53.64
CA LEU A 153 7.18 -64.11 52.71
C LEU A 153 6.72 -64.70 51.38
N TRP A 154 5.80 -65.67 51.42
CA TRP A 154 5.22 -66.25 50.20
C TRP A 154 4.45 -65.20 49.41
N GLN A 155 3.61 -64.40 50.07
CA GLN A 155 2.89 -63.29 49.45
C GLN A 155 3.85 -62.25 48.85
N ALA A 156 4.87 -61.84 49.59
CA ALA A 156 5.85 -60.86 49.11
C ALA A 156 6.66 -61.40 47.91
N ASN A 157 6.95 -62.71 47.86
CA ASN A 157 7.59 -63.33 46.70
C ASN A 157 6.66 -63.34 45.47
N GLN A 158 5.37 -63.57 45.67
CA GLN A 158 4.37 -63.53 44.61
C GLN A 158 4.23 -62.11 44.07
N ASP A 159 4.12 -61.12 44.96
CA ASP A 159 4.02 -59.71 44.60
C ASP A 159 5.28 -59.23 43.83
N ALA A 160 6.47 -59.69 44.22
CA ALA A 160 7.72 -59.40 43.50
C ALA A 160 7.78 -60.06 42.12
N ALA A 161 7.24 -61.28 41.97
CA ALA A 161 7.15 -61.96 40.69
C ALA A 161 6.18 -61.24 39.73
N ASP A 162 5.02 -60.82 40.23
CA ASP A 162 4.02 -60.08 39.45
C ASP A 162 4.56 -58.70 39.03
N ALA A 163 5.29 -58.01 39.91
CA ALA A 163 5.94 -56.74 39.59
C ALA A 163 7.00 -56.87 38.49
N ARG A 164 7.76 -57.98 38.44
CA ARG A 164 8.72 -58.25 37.36
C ARG A 164 8.04 -58.50 36.02
N VAL A 165 6.90 -59.20 36.02
CA VAL A 165 6.09 -59.40 34.81
C VAL A 165 5.56 -58.06 34.28
N ALA A 166 5.04 -57.21 35.18
CA ALA A 166 4.58 -55.87 34.80
C ALA A 166 5.71 -54.99 34.25
N LEU A 167 6.90 -55.04 34.84
CA LEU A 167 8.07 -54.31 34.35
C LEU A 167 8.49 -54.74 32.93
N ASN A 168 8.44 -56.04 32.64
CA ASN A 168 8.74 -56.55 31.30
C ASN A 168 7.72 -56.06 30.27
N ALA A 169 6.42 -56.02 30.62
CA ALA A 169 5.39 -55.47 29.74
C ALA A 169 5.63 -53.97 29.43
N VAL A 170 5.95 -53.17 30.46
CA VAL A 170 6.28 -51.74 30.27
C VAL A 170 7.52 -51.55 29.39
N ARG A 171 8.50 -52.45 29.50
CA ARG A 171 9.70 -52.42 28.66
C ARG A 171 9.38 -52.71 27.20
N GLU A 172 8.56 -53.72 26.92
CA GLU A 172 8.12 -54.06 25.56
C GLU A 172 7.32 -52.90 24.93
N ASP A 173 6.41 -52.29 25.70
CA ASP A 173 5.64 -51.13 25.25
C ASP A 173 6.54 -49.92 24.92
N LEU A 174 7.58 -49.68 25.74
CA LEU A 174 8.58 -48.64 25.48
C LEU A 174 9.36 -48.93 24.19
N GLU A 175 9.76 -50.18 23.95
CA GLU A 175 10.44 -50.56 22.71
C GLU A 175 9.53 -50.34 21.48
N HIS A 176 8.25 -50.67 21.58
CA HIS A 176 7.27 -50.41 20.52
C HIS A 176 7.00 -48.90 20.31
N ALA A 177 7.01 -48.10 21.36
CA ALA A 177 6.87 -46.64 21.25
C ALA A 177 8.09 -46.00 20.55
N VAL A 178 9.30 -46.41 20.93
CA VAL A 178 10.55 -45.92 20.31
C VAL A 178 10.64 -46.30 18.83
N ARG A 179 10.25 -47.53 18.46
CA ARG A 179 10.20 -47.93 17.04
C ARG A 179 9.23 -47.08 16.22
N ARG A 180 8.03 -46.80 16.78
CA ARG A 180 7.04 -45.93 16.12
C ARG A 180 7.55 -44.50 15.92
N GLU A 181 8.27 -43.95 16.90
CA GLU A 181 8.91 -42.64 16.80
C GLU A 181 9.96 -42.61 15.67
N ALA A 182 10.82 -43.63 15.59
CA ALA A 182 11.82 -43.75 14.54
C ALA A 182 11.19 -43.85 13.14
N ASP A 183 10.13 -44.66 12.98
CA ASP A 183 9.41 -44.79 11.71
C ASP A 183 8.72 -43.48 11.31
N LEU A 184 8.17 -42.73 12.28
CA LEU A 184 7.57 -41.42 12.03
C LEU A 184 8.63 -40.42 11.54
N ALA A 185 9.79 -40.37 12.19
CA ALA A 185 10.89 -39.48 11.82
C ALA A 185 11.36 -39.72 10.38
N VAL A 186 11.50 -40.99 9.95
CA VAL A 186 11.87 -41.34 8.57
C VAL A 186 10.81 -40.86 7.57
N ARG A 187 9.52 -41.05 7.87
CA ARG A 187 8.42 -40.57 7.01
C ARG A 187 8.37 -39.05 6.90
N VAL A 188 8.64 -38.34 8.00
CA VAL A 188 8.68 -36.87 8.00
C VAL A 188 9.81 -36.34 7.15
N VAL A 189 10.99 -36.96 7.20
CA VAL A 189 12.13 -36.58 6.35
C VAL A 189 11.78 -36.82 4.87
N ALA A 190 11.25 -38.01 4.53
CA ALA A 190 10.85 -38.32 3.16
C ALA A 190 9.79 -37.35 2.60
N ALA A 191 8.77 -37.00 3.41
CA ALA A 191 7.74 -36.05 3.02
C ALA A 191 8.29 -34.62 2.83
N LYS A 192 9.28 -34.22 3.64
CA LYS A 192 9.97 -32.93 3.47
C LYS A 192 10.79 -32.91 2.19
N ASP A 193 11.53 -33.97 1.90
CA ASP A 193 12.35 -34.08 0.69
C ASP A 193 11.49 -34.04 -0.58
N GLU A 194 10.34 -34.71 -0.58
CA GLU A 194 9.37 -34.66 -1.68
C GLU A 194 8.78 -33.25 -1.87
N ALA A 195 8.37 -32.60 -0.78
CA ALA A 195 7.86 -31.23 -0.85
C ALA A 195 8.92 -30.22 -1.34
N VAL A 196 10.18 -30.38 -0.93
CA VAL A 196 11.30 -29.56 -1.42
C VAL A 196 11.54 -29.80 -2.91
N ALA A 197 11.49 -31.06 -3.37
CA ALA A 197 11.63 -31.39 -4.79
C ALA A 197 10.52 -30.75 -5.65
N GLU A 198 9.26 -30.75 -5.18
CA GLU A 198 8.14 -30.10 -5.86
C GLU A 198 8.34 -28.57 -5.96
N VAL A 199 8.74 -27.93 -4.86
CA VAL A 199 9.02 -26.48 -4.85
C VAL A 199 10.17 -26.12 -5.79
N VAL A 200 11.24 -26.92 -5.81
CA VAL A 200 12.40 -26.69 -6.70
C VAL A 200 12.03 -26.88 -8.16
N THR A 201 11.23 -27.90 -8.51
CA THR A 201 10.80 -28.10 -9.91
C THR A 201 9.89 -26.97 -10.37
N ARG A 202 8.95 -26.54 -9.54
CA ARG A 202 8.09 -25.38 -9.83
C ARG A 202 8.89 -24.08 -9.99
N ALA A 203 9.87 -23.82 -9.12
CA ALA A 203 10.70 -22.63 -9.24
C ALA A 203 11.52 -22.61 -10.54
N LYS A 204 12.04 -23.78 -10.97
CA LYS A 204 12.74 -23.91 -12.26
C LYS A 204 11.84 -23.62 -13.45
N THR A 205 10.63 -24.19 -13.47
CA THR A 205 9.69 -23.95 -14.59
C THR A 205 9.23 -22.50 -14.66
N GLU A 206 8.96 -21.85 -13.53
CA GLU A 206 8.64 -20.42 -13.47
C GLU A 206 9.81 -19.56 -13.97
N PHE A 207 11.04 -19.91 -13.61
CA PHE A 207 12.25 -19.19 -14.08
C PHE A 207 12.45 -19.33 -15.60
N ASP A 208 12.29 -20.54 -16.15
CA ASP A 208 12.43 -20.78 -17.58
C ASP A 208 11.35 -20.06 -18.40
N GLN A 209 10.10 -20.02 -17.91
CA GLN A 209 9.02 -19.24 -18.52
C GLN A 209 9.31 -17.73 -18.51
N LEU A 210 9.90 -17.23 -17.43
CA LEU A 210 10.25 -15.82 -17.32
C LEU A 210 11.41 -15.47 -18.26
N ARG A 211 12.38 -16.37 -18.41
CA ARG A 211 13.48 -16.24 -19.37
C ARG A 211 12.98 -16.19 -20.81
N THR A 212 12.13 -17.12 -21.24
CA THR A 212 11.59 -17.12 -22.61
C THR A 212 10.76 -15.86 -22.89
N SER A 213 9.93 -15.42 -21.93
CA SER A 213 9.19 -14.16 -22.06
C SER A 213 10.10 -12.94 -22.21
N MET A 214 11.24 -12.91 -21.52
CA MET A 214 12.23 -11.84 -21.65
C MET A 214 12.93 -11.86 -23.02
N GLU A 215 13.29 -13.04 -23.53
CA GLU A 215 13.89 -13.21 -24.85
C GLU A 215 12.93 -12.80 -25.98
N GLU A 216 11.63 -13.13 -25.86
CA GLU A 216 10.56 -12.68 -26.77
C GLU A 216 10.36 -11.15 -26.74
N LYS A 217 10.38 -10.54 -25.54
CA LYS A 217 10.31 -9.08 -25.40
C LYS A 217 11.54 -8.39 -25.99
N HIS A 218 12.71 -8.96 -25.80
CA HIS A 218 13.96 -8.42 -26.33
C HIS A 218 13.97 -8.45 -27.87
N THR A 219 13.57 -9.58 -28.47
CA THR A 219 13.45 -9.70 -29.94
C THR A 219 12.39 -8.77 -30.51
N SER A 220 11.23 -8.63 -29.84
CA SER A 220 10.20 -7.66 -30.24
C SER A 220 10.68 -6.20 -30.17
N LEU A 221 11.44 -5.85 -29.12
CA LEU A 221 12.04 -4.53 -28.98
C LEU A 221 13.07 -4.25 -30.07
N LEU A 222 13.93 -5.20 -30.39
CA LEU A 222 14.90 -5.06 -31.48
C LEU A 222 14.20 -4.81 -32.82
N ALA A 223 13.17 -5.59 -33.16
CA ALA A 223 12.40 -5.36 -34.39
C ALA A 223 11.70 -3.98 -34.40
N SER A 224 11.21 -3.51 -33.24
CA SER A 224 10.63 -2.16 -33.11
C SER A 224 11.67 -1.06 -33.32
N VAL A 225 12.88 -1.25 -32.77
CA VAL A 225 14.00 -0.31 -32.93
C VAL A 225 14.46 -0.27 -34.38
N GLU A 226 14.65 -1.42 -35.03
CA GLU A 226 15.01 -1.49 -36.45
C GLU A 226 13.97 -0.78 -37.34
N CYS A 227 12.68 -0.98 -37.08
CA CYS A 227 11.61 -0.26 -37.78
C CYS A 227 11.69 1.27 -37.56
N LYS A 228 12.00 1.71 -36.33
CA LYS A 228 12.16 3.14 -36.02
C LYS A 228 13.41 3.74 -36.68
N VAL A 229 14.52 3.00 -36.71
CA VAL A 229 15.75 3.42 -37.41
C VAL A 229 15.49 3.58 -38.90
N ALA A 230 14.84 2.61 -39.54
CA ALA A 230 14.47 2.72 -40.97
C ALA A 230 13.56 3.92 -41.25
N LYS A 231 12.62 4.24 -40.33
CA LYS A 231 11.79 5.45 -40.43
C LYS A 231 12.62 6.72 -40.29
N LEU A 232 13.57 6.75 -39.35
CA LEU A 232 14.46 7.89 -39.15
C LEU A 232 15.36 8.13 -40.37
N GLU A 233 15.96 7.07 -40.92
CA GLU A 233 16.76 7.15 -42.15
C GLU A 233 15.93 7.66 -43.34
N ALA A 234 14.67 7.22 -43.48
CA ALA A 234 13.76 7.73 -44.51
C ALA A 234 13.41 9.21 -44.29
N THR A 235 13.20 9.64 -43.04
CA THR A 235 12.97 11.05 -42.73
C THR A 235 14.21 11.91 -42.94
N GLU A 236 15.39 11.38 -42.65
CA GLU A 236 16.67 12.06 -42.86
C GLU A 236 16.97 12.21 -44.36
N ALA A 237 16.71 11.17 -45.17
CA ALA A 237 16.80 11.26 -46.62
C ALA A 237 15.82 12.31 -47.18
N LYS A 238 14.60 12.39 -46.64
CA LYS A 238 13.63 13.43 -46.98
C LYS A 238 14.09 14.83 -46.53
N ALA A 239 14.71 14.93 -45.36
CA ALA A 239 15.27 16.18 -44.84
C ALA A 239 16.43 16.67 -45.72
N ARG A 240 17.36 15.80 -46.12
CA ARG A 240 18.43 16.15 -47.07
C ARG A 240 17.88 16.58 -48.44
N GLY A 241 16.81 15.93 -48.91
CA GLY A 241 16.10 16.36 -50.12
C GLY A 241 15.45 17.74 -49.98
N LEU A 242 14.89 18.05 -48.81
CA LEU A 242 14.34 19.36 -48.49
C LEU A 242 15.43 20.41 -48.30
N GLU A 243 16.58 20.09 -47.71
CA GLU A 243 17.73 20.99 -47.58
C GLU A 243 18.33 21.31 -48.96
N ALA A 244 18.45 20.33 -49.85
CA ALA A 244 18.86 20.57 -51.23
C ALA A 244 17.84 21.44 -51.99
N ALA A 245 16.55 21.21 -51.77
CA ALA A 245 15.48 22.04 -52.33
C ALA A 245 15.46 23.45 -51.73
N LEU A 246 15.78 23.59 -50.43
CA LEU A 246 15.86 24.86 -49.71
C LEU A 246 17.10 25.65 -50.14
N ALA A 247 18.25 25.01 -50.32
CA ALA A 247 19.44 25.64 -50.89
C ALA A 247 19.18 26.15 -52.32
N ALA A 248 18.47 25.37 -53.15
CA ALA A 248 18.04 25.78 -54.49
C ALA A 248 16.97 26.89 -54.47
N ALA A 249 16.09 26.88 -53.45
CA ALA A 249 15.11 27.93 -53.22
C ALA A 249 15.76 29.21 -52.66
N GLU A 250 16.81 29.11 -51.85
CA GLU A 250 17.61 30.23 -51.33
C GLU A 250 18.43 30.89 -52.44
N THR A 251 18.91 30.13 -53.43
CA THR A 251 19.53 30.71 -54.64
C THR A 251 18.51 31.50 -55.45
N ARG A 252 17.26 30.98 -55.58
CA ARG A 252 16.13 31.69 -56.20
C ARG A 252 15.59 32.84 -55.34
N LEU A 253 15.73 32.74 -54.01
CA LEU A 253 15.34 33.77 -53.05
C LEU A 253 16.38 34.89 -53.01
N ALA A 254 17.66 34.63 -53.23
CA ALA A 254 18.69 35.66 -53.41
C ALA A 254 18.42 36.51 -54.67
N GLU A 255 17.82 35.93 -55.71
CA GLU A 255 17.37 36.64 -56.92
C GLU A 255 16.02 37.37 -56.74
N THR A 256 15.21 37.00 -55.73
CA THR A 256 13.89 37.62 -55.46
C THR A 256 13.84 38.47 -54.17
N SER A 257 14.85 38.40 -53.31
CA SER A 257 14.99 39.15 -52.04
C SER A 257 15.52 40.58 -52.24
N ALA A 258 15.20 41.18 -53.38
CA ALA A 258 15.12 42.63 -53.52
C ALA A 258 13.69 43.16 -53.26
N LEU A 259 12.70 42.27 -53.11
CA LEU A 259 11.32 42.64 -52.79
C LEU A 259 10.77 41.80 -51.63
N GLU A 260 10.33 42.50 -50.58
CA GLU A 260 9.41 42.06 -49.52
C GLU A 260 9.96 41.21 -48.35
N LYS A 261 10.28 41.91 -47.25
CA LYS A 261 10.00 41.39 -45.89
C LYS A 261 9.63 42.52 -44.94
N LYS A 262 8.35 42.91 -44.93
CA LYS A 262 7.74 43.50 -43.73
C LYS A 262 7.51 42.37 -42.75
N VAL A 263 8.52 42.08 -41.93
CA VAL A 263 8.34 41.21 -40.77
C VAL A 263 7.39 41.94 -39.81
N ALA A 264 6.20 41.39 -39.59
CA ALA A 264 5.24 41.97 -38.66
C ALA A 264 5.86 41.92 -37.24
N SER A 265 6.20 43.08 -36.70
CA SER A 265 6.67 43.27 -35.34
C SER A 265 5.49 43.66 -34.46
N HIS A 266 5.31 42.96 -33.35
CA HIS A 266 4.29 43.25 -32.35
C HIS A 266 4.90 44.08 -31.22
N GLU A 267 4.23 45.13 -30.77
CA GLU A 267 4.77 46.07 -29.76
C GLU A 267 5.16 45.40 -28.44
N LEU A 268 4.32 44.48 -27.96
CA LEU A 268 4.60 43.68 -26.76
C LEU A 268 5.51 42.47 -27.03
N TYR A 269 5.12 41.60 -27.97
CA TYR A 269 5.77 40.30 -28.20
C TYR A 269 7.01 40.34 -29.10
N GLY A 270 7.35 41.48 -29.70
CA GLY A 270 8.49 41.59 -30.61
C GLY A 270 8.25 40.92 -31.95
N THR A 271 9.25 40.21 -32.46
CA THR A 271 9.22 39.68 -33.83
C THR A 271 8.35 38.43 -33.92
N MET A 272 7.34 38.44 -34.80
CA MET A 272 6.57 37.22 -35.09
C MET A 272 7.41 36.26 -35.93
N LEU A 273 7.64 35.06 -35.39
CA LEU A 273 8.41 34.02 -36.07
C LEU A 273 7.50 33.15 -36.94
N ARG A 274 6.32 32.80 -36.42
CA ARG A 274 5.38 31.93 -37.13
C ARG A 274 3.94 32.10 -36.64
N ASP A 275 3.01 32.07 -37.58
CA ASP A 275 1.58 31.96 -37.32
C ASP A 275 1.11 30.53 -37.71
N PHE A 276 0.46 29.84 -36.77
CA PHE A 276 -0.11 28.50 -36.98
C PHE A 276 -1.64 28.54 -37.15
N GLY A 277 -2.25 29.74 -37.18
CA GLY A 277 -3.70 29.95 -37.29
C GLY A 277 -4.45 29.80 -35.96
N TYR A 278 -4.07 28.84 -35.12
CA TYR A 278 -4.65 28.64 -33.78
C TYR A 278 -3.77 29.18 -32.64
N LYS A 279 -2.48 29.46 -32.93
CA LYS A 279 -1.53 30.12 -32.04
C LYS A 279 -0.43 30.81 -32.85
N LYS A 280 0.22 31.80 -32.26
CA LYS A 280 1.35 32.53 -32.86
C LYS A 280 2.59 32.38 -32.01
N ILE A 281 3.76 32.27 -32.64
CA ILE A 281 5.06 32.19 -31.97
C ILE A 281 5.84 33.48 -32.20
N TYR A 282 6.34 34.04 -31.11
CA TYR A 282 7.10 35.29 -31.12
C TYR A 282 8.47 35.13 -30.45
N ALA A 283 9.41 35.97 -30.89
CA ALA A 283 10.66 36.23 -30.20
C ALA A 283 10.49 37.48 -29.33
N MET A 284 10.09 37.27 -28.06
CA MET A 284 9.74 38.34 -27.14
C MET A 284 10.93 38.81 -26.32
N PRO A 285 11.20 40.14 -26.25
CA PRO A 285 12.24 40.66 -25.36
C PRO A 285 12.00 40.28 -23.90
N ALA A 286 13.01 39.74 -23.22
CA ALA A 286 12.90 39.27 -21.84
C ALA A 286 12.36 40.35 -20.89
N LYS A 287 12.77 41.62 -21.08
CA LYS A 287 12.27 42.77 -20.29
C LYS A 287 10.75 42.96 -20.36
N ASN A 288 10.14 42.63 -21.51
CA ASN A 288 8.69 42.77 -21.68
C ASN A 288 7.97 41.62 -20.96
N LEU A 289 8.54 40.40 -21.03
CA LEU A 289 7.93 39.19 -20.47
C LEU A 289 7.91 39.21 -18.93
N VAL A 290 8.95 39.74 -18.28
CA VAL A 290 9.01 39.85 -16.81
C VAL A 290 8.24 41.05 -16.26
N CYS A 291 7.78 41.97 -17.11
CA CYS A 291 7.09 43.18 -16.70
C CYS A 291 5.63 42.87 -16.32
N LYS A 292 5.36 42.82 -15.00
CA LYS A 292 4.04 42.49 -14.43
C LYS A 292 2.93 43.48 -14.82
N ASP A 293 3.29 44.70 -15.21
CA ASP A 293 2.35 45.70 -15.71
C ASP A 293 1.87 45.38 -17.12
N LYS A 294 2.71 44.74 -17.93
CA LYS A 294 2.43 44.35 -19.31
C LYS A 294 1.88 42.93 -19.44
N VAL A 295 2.40 42.00 -18.64
CA VAL A 295 2.04 40.58 -18.69
C VAL A 295 1.58 40.12 -17.30
N GLY A 296 0.31 39.75 -17.21
CA GLY A 296 -0.31 39.22 -16.00
C GLY A 296 -0.06 37.71 -15.81
N ILE A 297 -0.41 37.19 -14.64
CA ILE A 297 -0.43 35.75 -14.36
C ILE A 297 -1.89 35.31 -14.28
N TYR A 298 -2.23 34.27 -15.05
CA TYR A 298 -3.57 33.68 -15.00
C TYR A 298 -3.91 33.16 -13.60
N ASP A 299 -5.11 33.48 -13.10
CA ASP A 299 -5.47 33.29 -11.69
C ASP A 299 -5.48 31.81 -11.25
N GLN A 300 -5.84 30.91 -12.17
CA GLN A 300 -5.88 29.47 -11.92
C GLN A 300 -4.53 28.76 -12.10
N GLN A 301 -3.43 29.49 -12.35
CA GLN A 301 -2.10 28.85 -12.37
C GLN A 301 -1.72 28.27 -11.00
N ARG A 302 -0.80 27.31 -11.01
CA ARG A 302 -0.10 26.83 -9.80
C ARG A 302 0.57 27.99 -9.05
N ALA A 303 0.83 27.82 -7.76
CA ALA A 303 1.54 28.85 -6.99
C ALA A 303 2.99 29.04 -7.50
N PHE A 304 3.47 30.29 -7.47
CA PHE A 304 4.85 30.60 -7.84
C PHE A 304 5.80 30.27 -6.68
N ARG A 305 6.80 29.42 -6.93
CA ARG A 305 7.84 29.05 -5.98
C ARG A 305 9.16 29.76 -6.33
N ALA A 306 9.57 30.72 -5.49
CA ALA A 306 10.81 31.47 -5.69
C ALA A 306 12.06 30.56 -5.73
N GLU A 307 12.12 29.56 -4.84
CA GLU A 307 13.20 28.56 -4.80
C GLU A 307 13.36 27.83 -6.15
N ARG A 308 12.23 27.46 -6.80
CA ARG A 308 12.25 26.79 -8.11
C ARG A 308 12.79 27.71 -9.20
N ALA A 309 12.42 28.99 -9.18
CA ALA A 309 12.96 29.98 -10.11
C ALA A 309 14.48 30.19 -9.90
N GLN A 310 14.94 30.20 -8.65
CA GLN A 310 16.36 30.31 -8.31
C GLN A 310 17.18 29.12 -8.81
N VAL A 311 16.66 27.89 -8.67
CA VAL A 311 17.32 26.68 -9.19
C VAL A 311 17.48 26.77 -10.72
N ILE A 312 16.40 27.11 -11.42
CA ILE A 312 16.44 27.28 -12.89
C ILE A 312 17.46 28.37 -13.27
N ALA A 313 17.44 29.53 -12.61
CA ALA A 313 18.38 30.61 -12.88
C ALA A 313 19.84 30.18 -12.63
N ALA A 314 20.11 29.49 -11.51
CA ALA A 314 21.46 29.03 -11.16
C ALA A 314 22.00 27.97 -12.13
N GLU A 315 21.15 27.12 -12.70
CA GLU A 315 21.54 26.19 -13.76
C GLU A 315 21.84 26.95 -15.06
N LYS A 316 20.98 27.90 -15.45
CA LYS A 316 21.12 28.66 -16.69
C LYS A 316 22.28 29.65 -16.69
N ALA A 317 22.65 30.18 -15.54
CA ALA A 317 23.83 31.02 -15.39
C ALA A 317 25.15 30.27 -15.68
N LYS A 318 25.15 28.93 -15.67
CA LYS A 318 26.32 28.11 -15.98
C LYS A 318 26.44 27.75 -17.46
N GLU A 319 25.39 27.95 -18.25
CA GLU A 319 25.38 27.57 -19.67
C GLU A 319 26.16 28.59 -20.51
N ALA A 320 26.98 28.11 -21.44
CA ALA A 320 27.75 28.97 -22.35
C ALA A 320 26.84 29.69 -23.37
N VAL A 321 25.70 29.08 -23.72
CA VAL A 321 24.67 29.66 -24.58
C VAL A 321 23.37 29.65 -23.80
N PHE A 322 22.81 30.84 -23.54
CA PHE A 322 21.55 30.94 -22.84
C PHE A 322 20.42 30.28 -23.65
N SER A 323 19.73 29.34 -23.02
CA SER A 323 18.54 28.71 -23.57
C SER A 323 17.54 28.45 -22.46
N LEU A 324 16.25 28.65 -22.74
CA LEU A 324 15.18 28.27 -21.82
C LEU A 324 14.55 26.96 -22.29
N PRO A 325 14.46 25.93 -21.43
CA PRO A 325 13.81 24.68 -21.79
C PRO A 325 12.30 24.89 -21.86
N GLY A 326 11.72 24.44 -22.97
CA GLY A 326 10.29 24.56 -23.28
C GLY A 326 9.84 25.99 -23.59
N VAL A 327 8.60 26.12 -24.05
CA VAL A 327 8.01 27.41 -24.48
C VAL A 327 7.22 28.04 -23.32
N VAL A 328 7.25 29.38 -23.18
CA VAL A 328 6.35 30.11 -22.28
C VAL A 328 5.05 30.40 -23.02
N THR A 329 3.92 29.99 -22.43
CA THR A 329 2.61 30.09 -23.06
C THR A 329 1.84 31.28 -22.53
N LEU A 330 1.38 32.15 -23.43
CA LEU A 330 0.60 33.34 -23.15
C LEU A 330 -0.81 33.20 -23.74
N ALA A 331 -1.78 33.76 -23.05
CA ALA A 331 -3.14 34.02 -23.52
C ALA A 331 -3.34 35.53 -23.64
N GLU A 332 -3.84 35.97 -24.79
CA GLU A 332 -4.31 37.32 -25.01
C GLU A 332 -5.84 37.31 -25.02
N GLY A 333 -6.46 38.05 -24.09
CA GLY A 333 -7.91 38.09 -24.02
C GLY A 333 -8.43 38.55 -22.66
N THR A 334 -9.54 37.94 -22.23
CA THR A 334 -10.31 38.37 -21.04
C THR A 334 -10.22 37.39 -19.86
N ALA A 335 -9.32 36.40 -19.95
CA ALA A 335 -9.07 35.44 -18.88
C ALA A 335 -8.73 36.12 -17.54
N ALA A 336 -9.17 35.52 -16.42
CA ALA A 336 -9.02 36.14 -15.11
C ALA A 336 -7.54 36.23 -14.68
N VAL A 337 -7.15 37.37 -14.09
CA VAL A 337 -5.76 37.66 -13.70
C VAL A 337 -5.65 37.79 -12.18
N ARG A 338 -4.62 37.17 -11.61
CA ARG A 338 -4.33 37.24 -10.17
C ARG A 338 -4.08 38.69 -9.71
N GLY A 339 -4.70 39.10 -8.61
CA GLY A 339 -4.43 40.39 -7.94
C GLY A 339 -5.12 41.62 -8.57
N LYS A 340 -5.73 41.50 -9.75
CA LYS A 340 -6.62 42.53 -10.30
C LYS A 340 -8.07 42.13 -10.01
N LYS A 341 -8.66 42.67 -8.93
CA LYS A 341 -10.12 42.60 -8.76
C LYS A 341 -10.75 43.20 -10.02
N THR A 342 -11.38 42.37 -10.85
CA THR A 342 -12.26 42.83 -11.91
C THR A 342 -13.35 43.66 -11.24
N LYS A 343 -13.19 44.98 -11.24
CA LYS A 343 -14.29 45.88 -10.90
C LYS A 343 -15.39 45.56 -11.91
N LYS A 344 -16.39 44.77 -11.51
CA LYS A 344 -17.68 44.69 -12.20
C LYS A 344 -18.26 46.10 -12.19
N LYS A 345 -17.90 46.92 -13.16
CA LYS A 345 -18.70 48.08 -13.52
C LYS A 345 -19.92 47.52 -14.23
N SER A 346 -21.01 47.40 -13.48
CA SER A 346 -22.35 47.31 -14.06
C SER A 346 -22.63 48.63 -14.79
N SER A 347 -22.21 48.75 -16.05
CA SER A 347 -22.77 49.76 -16.95
C SER A 347 -23.61 49.05 -18.00
N LEU A 348 -24.82 48.67 -17.59
CA LEU A 348 -25.99 48.75 -18.46
C LEU A 348 -26.07 50.21 -18.89
N LEU A 349 -25.57 50.53 -20.09
CA LEU A 349 -26.02 51.62 -20.97
C LEU A 349 -24.92 51.96 -21.99
N PHE A 350 -25.33 51.95 -23.27
CA PHE A 350 -24.66 52.41 -24.49
C PHE A 350 -23.65 51.47 -25.19
N GLY A 351 -24.07 51.04 -26.38
CA GLY A 351 -23.27 50.35 -27.37
C GLY A 351 -22.16 51.25 -27.90
N SER A 352 -20.93 50.79 -27.68
CA SER A 352 -19.75 51.08 -28.51
C SER A 352 -18.84 49.87 -28.40
N SER A 353 -18.82 49.07 -29.45
CA SER A 353 -17.93 47.94 -29.65
C SER A 353 -16.45 48.34 -29.59
N SER A 354 -15.65 47.54 -28.89
CA SER A 354 -14.18 47.48 -28.90
C SER A 354 -13.41 48.32 -27.87
N ALA A 355 -13.43 47.89 -26.60
CA ALA A 355 -12.32 48.03 -25.63
C ALA A 355 -12.62 47.20 -24.35
N ASN A 356 -12.98 45.93 -24.52
CA ASN A 356 -12.99 45.01 -23.38
C ASN A 356 -11.52 44.74 -23.04
N ASN A 357 -11.11 45.15 -21.84
CA ASN A 357 -9.84 44.91 -21.13
C ASN A 357 -9.04 43.65 -21.57
N THR A 358 -8.47 43.66 -22.78
CA THR A 358 -7.66 42.56 -23.32
C THR A 358 -6.25 42.70 -22.79
N GLY A 359 -5.76 41.68 -22.10
CA GLY A 359 -4.39 41.65 -21.57
C GLY A 359 -3.66 40.38 -21.97
N ALA A 360 -2.33 40.43 -21.91
CA ALA A 360 -1.48 39.26 -22.06
C ALA A 360 -1.29 38.58 -20.69
N HIS A 361 -1.53 37.28 -20.63
CA HIS A 361 -1.51 36.50 -19.39
C HIS A 361 -0.71 35.23 -19.56
N ILE A 362 0.20 34.94 -18.64
CA ILE A 362 0.94 33.68 -18.65
C ILE A 362 -0.04 32.56 -18.29
N LEU A 363 -0.12 31.51 -19.11
CA LEU A 363 -0.83 30.26 -18.84
C LEU A 363 0.10 29.17 -18.32
N ASP A 364 1.31 29.06 -18.86
CA ASP A 364 2.37 28.22 -18.29
C ASP A 364 3.75 28.87 -18.44
N GLY A 365 4.66 28.49 -17.54
CA GLY A 365 6.04 28.93 -17.55
C GLY A 365 6.36 30.02 -16.53
N GLN A 366 5.49 30.30 -15.56
CA GLN A 366 5.74 31.34 -14.55
C GLN A 366 7.07 31.21 -13.79
N HIS A 367 7.53 29.98 -13.49
CA HIS A 367 8.82 29.76 -12.82
C HIS A 367 10.01 30.09 -13.74
N ARG A 368 9.82 29.90 -15.05
CA ARG A 368 10.80 30.28 -16.09
C ARG A 368 10.85 31.79 -16.25
N VAL A 369 9.70 32.47 -16.18
CA VAL A 369 9.63 33.94 -16.13
C VAL A 369 10.28 34.48 -14.85
N GLY A 370 10.07 33.85 -13.70
CA GLY A 370 10.78 34.23 -12.47
C GLY A 370 12.30 34.01 -12.57
N ALA A 371 12.75 32.94 -13.24
CA ALA A 371 14.16 32.72 -13.50
C ALA A 371 14.75 33.79 -14.44
N LEU A 372 14.00 34.23 -15.45
CA LEU A 372 14.38 35.36 -16.31
C LEU A 372 14.54 36.66 -15.51
N GLU A 373 13.63 36.94 -14.57
CA GLU A 373 13.71 38.12 -13.69
C GLU A 373 15.03 38.10 -12.89
N ILE A 374 15.41 36.94 -12.35
CA ILE A 374 16.68 36.76 -11.63
C ILE A 374 17.88 36.96 -12.57
N LEU A 375 17.90 36.32 -13.74
CA LEU A 375 19.02 36.39 -14.67
C LEU A 375 19.23 37.80 -15.25
N LEU A 376 18.15 38.53 -15.50
CA LEU A 376 18.18 39.95 -15.87
C LEU A 376 18.78 40.79 -14.75
N SER A 377 18.34 40.59 -13.51
CA SER A 377 18.85 41.33 -12.35
C SER A 377 20.35 41.08 -12.08
N GLN A 378 20.83 39.88 -12.42
CA GLN A 378 22.25 39.49 -12.28
C GLN A 378 23.10 39.91 -13.48
N GLY A 379 22.51 40.46 -14.55
CA GLY A 379 23.22 40.84 -15.77
C GLY A 379 23.72 39.66 -16.61
N VAL A 380 23.22 38.44 -16.35
CA VAL A 380 23.60 37.24 -17.11
C VAL A 380 23.01 37.29 -18.52
N ILE A 381 21.82 37.88 -18.67
CA ILE A 381 21.17 38.11 -19.96
C ILE A 381 20.84 39.59 -20.12
N ALA A 382 20.86 40.06 -21.38
CA ALA A 382 20.51 41.44 -21.71
C ALA A 382 18.98 41.66 -21.72
N PRO A 383 18.47 42.88 -21.44
CA PRO A 383 17.03 43.18 -21.44
C PRO A 383 16.30 42.90 -22.76
N ASP A 384 17.02 43.04 -23.87
CA ASP A 384 16.56 42.80 -25.24
C ASP A 384 16.77 41.36 -25.71
N HIS A 385 17.40 40.51 -24.89
CA HIS A 385 17.53 39.08 -25.19
C HIS A 385 16.15 38.48 -25.43
N THR A 386 15.98 37.83 -26.58
CA THR A 386 14.67 37.33 -27.00
C THR A 386 14.42 35.93 -26.46
N VAL A 387 13.19 35.69 -26.03
CA VAL A 387 12.70 34.42 -25.52
C VAL A 387 11.54 33.97 -26.38
N LEU A 388 11.50 32.67 -26.67
CA LEU A 388 10.42 32.08 -27.44
C LEU A 388 9.14 32.03 -26.61
N VAL A 389 8.08 32.68 -27.08
CA VAL A 389 6.75 32.63 -26.48
C VAL A 389 5.73 32.15 -27.51
N GLU A 390 4.76 31.36 -27.06
CA GLU A 390 3.58 31.05 -27.84
C GLU A 390 2.38 31.83 -27.29
N VAL A 391 1.59 32.42 -28.17
CA VAL A 391 0.46 33.29 -27.83
C VAL A 391 -0.80 32.72 -28.44
N PHE A 392 -1.80 32.50 -27.61
CA PHE A 392 -3.18 32.21 -28.02
C PHE A 392 -3.98 33.49 -27.94
N GLU A 393 -4.60 33.90 -29.05
CA GLU A 393 -5.38 35.13 -29.14
C GLU A 393 -6.86 34.89 -28.81
N ASN A 394 -7.56 35.94 -28.37
CA ASN A 394 -8.99 35.94 -28.05
C ASN A 394 -9.40 34.88 -27.02
N VAL A 395 -8.58 34.68 -25.99
CA VAL A 395 -8.78 33.67 -24.95
C VAL A 395 -9.62 34.23 -23.81
N ASP A 396 -10.78 33.63 -23.57
CA ASP A 396 -11.57 33.83 -22.35
C ASP A 396 -11.16 32.85 -21.23
N ASP A 397 -11.80 32.94 -20.08
CA ASP A 397 -11.45 32.09 -18.92
C ASP A 397 -11.68 30.59 -19.18
N ALA A 398 -12.74 30.24 -19.91
CA ALA A 398 -13.04 28.86 -20.28
C ALA A 398 -11.95 28.29 -21.19
N ARG A 399 -11.57 29.05 -22.24
CA ARG A 399 -10.51 28.64 -23.16
C ARG A 399 -9.13 28.62 -22.51
N ALA A 400 -8.85 29.55 -21.59
CA ALA A 400 -7.62 29.55 -20.80
C ALA A 400 -7.49 28.27 -19.95
N SER A 401 -8.59 27.86 -19.30
CA SER A 401 -8.67 26.63 -18.52
C SER A 401 -8.46 25.37 -19.39
N GLU A 402 -9.06 25.31 -20.58
CA GLU A 402 -8.85 24.23 -21.55
C GLU A 402 -7.40 24.13 -21.99
N ILE A 403 -6.81 25.25 -22.43
CA ILE A 403 -5.42 25.30 -22.89
C ILE A 403 -4.47 24.92 -21.75
N PHE A 404 -4.70 25.43 -20.54
CA PHE A 404 -3.92 25.07 -19.36
C PHE A 404 -4.00 23.56 -19.10
N THR A 405 -5.19 22.99 -19.14
CA THR A 405 -5.41 21.56 -18.91
C THR A 405 -4.73 20.72 -20.00
N GLU A 406 -4.82 21.13 -21.26
CA GLU A 406 -4.21 20.45 -22.40
C GLU A 406 -2.68 20.44 -22.31
N ILE A 407 -2.06 21.59 -22.06
CA ILE A 407 -0.61 21.73 -21.90
C ILE A 407 -0.10 20.83 -20.78
N ASN A 408 -0.87 20.75 -19.70
CA ASN A 408 -0.46 20.05 -18.50
C ASN A 408 -0.96 18.60 -18.44
N ALA A 409 -1.76 18.12 -19.38
CA ALA A 409 -2.17 16.72 -19.45
C ALA A 409 -0.98 15.76 -19.57
N ALA A 410 0.13 16.24 -20.15
CA ALA A 410 1.38 15.49 -20.28
C ALA A 410 2.35 15.69 -19.09
N GLN A 411 2.04 16.56 -18.12
CA GLN A 411 2.86 16.83 -16.95
C GLN A 411 2.14 16.42 -15.66
N PRO A 412 2.84 15.87 -14.65
CA PRO A 412 2.24 15.65 -13.34
C PRO A 412 1.93 17.01 -12.69
N ILE A 413 0.67 17.45 -12.80
CA ILE A 413 0.11 18.55 -12.01
C ILE A 413 -0.64 17.96 -10.82
N ARG A 414 -0.48 18.62 -9.66
CA ARG A 414 -1.22 18.29 -8.44
C ARG A 414 -2.70 18.56 -8.65
N PHE A 415 -3.56 17.68 -8.14
CA PHE A 415 -4.99 17.75 -8.42
C PHE A 415 -5.60 19.09 -7.99
N VAL A 416 -5.17 19.64 -6.85
CA VAL A 416 -5.58 20.96 -6.34
C VAL A 416 -5.24 22.14 -7.26
N ASP A 417 -4.25 21.98 -8.15
CA ASP A 417 -3.83 23.04 -9.07
C ASP A 417 -4.53 22.97 -10.44
N MET A 418 -5.35 21.93 -10.69
CA MET A 418 -6.12 21.79 -11.93
C MET A 418 -7.28 22.82 -11.95
N PRO A 419 -7.46 23.57 -13.06
CA PRO A 419 -8.58 24.49 -13.21
C PRO A 419 -9.93 23.79 -13.02
N GLY A 420 -10.84 24.43 -12.28
CA GLY A 420 -12.18 23.92 -12.00
C GLY A 420 -12.27 22.84 -10.91
N VAL A 421 -11.14 22.36 -10.37
CA VAL A 421 -11.12 21.40 -9.25
C VAL A 421 -11.30 22.12 -7.92
N ALA A 422 -10.49 23.14 -7.65
CA ALA A 422 -10.60 23.99 -6.47
C ALA A 422 -11.05 25.40 -6.88
N PRO A 423 -12.03 26.01 -6.18
CA PRO A 423 -12.31 27.43 -6.29
C PRO A 423 -11.04 28.27 -6.03
N ALA A 424 -10.89 29.41 -6.72
CA ALA A 424 -9.66 30.23 -6.65
C ALA A 424 -9.37 30.72 -5.22
N ASP A 425 -10.42 31.14 -4.50
CA ASP A 425 -10.38 31.53 -3.09
C ASP A 425 -9.90 30.39 -2.19
N VAL A 426 -10.44 29.18 -2.34
CA VAL A 426 -10.01 27.98 -1.59
C VAL A 426 -8.55 27.65 -1.89
N LYS A 427 -8.16 27.69 -3.17
CA LYS A 427 -6.78 27.43 -3.60
C LYS A 427 -5.79 28.39 -2.96
N TRP A 428 -6.09 29.69 -2.97
CA TRP A 428 -5.24 30.72 -2.40
C TRP A 428 -5.21 30.69 -0.87
N MET A 429 -6.33 30.34 -0.23
CA MET A 429 -6.39 30.14 1.21
C MET A 429 -5.50 28.97 1.66
N LEU A 430 -5.59 27.83 0.97
CA LEU A 430 -4.72 26.66 1.21
C LEU A 430 -3.25 27.01 1.02
N GLU A 431 -2.94 27.73 -0.06
CA GLU A 431 -1.60 28.18 -0.38
C GLU A 431 -1.03 29.13 0.69
N GLY A 432 -1.79 30.14 1.09
CA GLY A 432 -1.41 31.10 2.12
C GLY A 432 -1.19 30.43 3.48
N ALA A 433 -2.12 29.57 3.90
CA ALA A 433 -2.03 28.87 5.17
C ALA A 433 -0.82 27.92 5.21
N ALA A 434 -0.63 27.11 4.16
CA ALA A 434 0.51 26.20 4.07
C ALA A 434 1.85 26.96 4.06
N GLN A 435 1.91 28.11 3.37
CA GLN A 435 3.10 28.96 3.31
C GLN A 435 3.43 29.57 4.69
N ARG A 436 2.43 30.06 5.44
CA ARG A 436 2.63 30.56 6.80
C ARG A 436 3.12 29.47 7.76
N ILE A 437 2.58 28.26 7.65
CA ILE A 437 3.06 27.11 8.43
C ILE A 437 4.51 26.75 8.05
N LYS A 438 4.87 26.79 6.76
CA LYS A 438 6.26 26.62 6.32
C LYS A 438 7.19 27.68 6.91
N GLU A 439 6.75 28.93 6.95
CA GLU A 439 7.54 30.03 7.50
C GLU A 439 7.76 29.91 9.01
N ARG A 440 6.79 29.36 9.74
CA ARG A 440 6.89 29.08 11.17
C ARG A 440 7.78 27.87 11.47
N TYR A 441 7.68 26.80 10.68
CA TYR A 441 8.40 25.54 10.90
C TYR A 441 9.42 25.23 9.79
N ARG A 442 10.23 26.22 9.38
CA ARG A 442 11.12 26.13 8.20
C ARG A 442 11.97 24.86 8.13
N ALA A 443 12.55 24.43 9.26
CA ALA A 443 13.42 23.25 9.32
C ALA A 443 12.70 21.93 8.98
N MET A 444 11.38 21.91 9.11
CA MET A 444 10.52 20.75 8.86
C MET A 444 9.97 20.71 7.44
N PHE A 445 10.23 21.72 6.61
CA PHE A 445 9.83 21.71 5.22
C PHE A 445 11.00 21.33 4.32
N SER A 446 10.73 20.50 3.32
CA SER A 446 11.70 20.06 2.31
C SER A 446 11.19 20.38 0.91
N ALA A 447 12.11 20.75 0.02
CA ALA A 447 11.82 20.91 -1.40
C ALA A 447 11.50 19.57 -2.08
N SER A 448 11.93 18.44 -1.51
CA SER A 448 11.66 17.11 -2.07
C SER A 448 10.29 16.58 -1.67
N GLU A 449 9.51 16.13 -2.65
CA GLU A 449 8.23 15.44 -2.43
C GLU A 449 8.41 14.09 -1.71
N ARG A 450 9.57 13.43 -1.88
CA ARG A 450 9.92 12.16 -1.24
C ARG A 450 10.71 12.37 0.05
N CYS A 451 10.41 13.44 0.79
CA CYS A 451 11.06 13.72 2.05
C CYS A 451 10.70 12.69 3.13
N LYS A 452 11.67 12.38 3.99
CA LYS A 452 11.48 11.48 5.14
C LYS A 452 10.74 12.22 6.25
N ILE A 453 9.89 11.49 7.00
CA ILE A 453 9.26 12.03 8.21
C ILE A 453 10.34 12.53 9.20
N PRO A 454 10.07 13.62 9.95
CA PRO A 454 8.84 14.41 9.98
C PRO A 454 8.75 15.48 8.88
N ASN A 455 9.73 15.58 7.98
CA ASN A 455 9.76 16.67 7.00
C ASN A 455 8.63 16.56 5.98
N ILE A 456 7.96 17.67 5.65
CA ILE A 456 6.86 17.76 4.67
C ILE A 456 7.29 18.57 3.45
N ASN A 457 6.74 18.23 2.28
CA ASN A 457 6.76 19.10 1.10
C ASN A 457 5.50 19.97 1.05
N LEU A 458 5.67 21.25 0.74
CA LEU A 458 4.60 22.24 0.76
C LEU A 458 3.44 21.91 -0.20
N ASP A 459 3.75 21.43 -1.39
CA ASP A 459 2.74 21.11 -2.40
C ASP A 459 2.00 19.81 -2.03
N VAL A 460 2.70 18.84 -1.43
CA VAL A 460 2.08 17.64 -0.86
C VAL A 460 1.13 18.00 0.28
N LEU A 461 1.52 18.90 1.20
CA LEU A 461 0.64 19.35 2.28
C LEU A 461 -0.65 19.95 1.73
N ARG A 462 -0.58 20.81 0.71
CA ARG A 462 -1.76 21.41 0.08
C ARG A 462 -2.67 20.38 -0.56
N GLU A 463 -2.10 19.40 -1.25
CA GLU A 463 -2.88 18.34 -1.90
C GLU A 463 -3.59 17.45 -0.88
N GLU A 464 -2.92 17.08 0.21
CA GLU A 464 -3.52 16.28 1.30
C GLU A 464 -4.63 17.07 2.02
N LEU A 465 -4.40 18.34 2.33
CA LEU A 465 -5.42 19.22 2.93
C LEU A 465 -6.64 19.41 2.04
N PHE A 466 -6.42 19.54 0.73
CA PHE A 466 -7.50 19.64 -0.24
C PHE A 466 -8.26 18.31 -0.38
N SER A 467 -7.54 17.19 -0.49
CA SER A 467 -8.12 15.86 -0.65
C SER A 467 -8.94 15.41 0.55
N ALA A 468 -8.57 15.87 1.75
CA ALA A 468 -9.34 15.65 2.98
C ALA A 468 -10.53 16.62 3.16
N GLU A 469 -10.78 17.49 2.16
CA GLU A 469 -11.87 18.47 2.14
C GLU A 469 -11.91 19.38 3.38
N VAL A 470 -10.74 19.71 3.94
CA VAL A 470 -10.61 20.40 5.24
C VAL A 470 -11.43 21.68 5.31
N VAL A 471 -11.40 22.50 4.26
CA VAL A 471 -12.13 23.78 4.22
C VAL A 471 -13.63 23.57 4.40
N THR A 472 -14.20 22.65 3.62
CA THR A 472 -15.63 22.37 3.62
C THR A 472 -16.03 21.63 4.90
N ARG A 473 -15.23 20.65 5.33
CA ARG A 473 -15.53 19.81 6.49
C ARG A 473 -15.52 20.58 7.80
N PHE A 474 -14.57 21.49 7.97
CA PHE A 474 -14.39 22.26 9.20
C PHE A 474 -14.90 23.70 9.11
N GLY A 475 -15.55 24.08 8.00
CA GLY A 475 -16.15 25.41 7.84
C GLY A 475 -15.13 26.56 7.94
N ILE A 476 -13.93 26.36 7.39
CA ILE A 476 -12.84 27.34 7.49
C ILE A 476 -13.13 28.52 6.55
N ALA A 477 -13.33 29.70 7.14
CA ALA A 477 -13.78 30.88 6.42
C ALA A 477 -12.65 31.64 5.70
N ASP A 478 -11.45 31.67 6.28
CA ASP A 478 -10.32 32.45 5.77
C ASP A 478 -8.96 31.83 6.12
N GLU A 479 -7.90 32.43 5.59
CA GLU A 479 -6.51 31.97 5.76
C GLU A 479 -6.06 31.97 7.23
N ASP A 480 -6.47 32.95 8.02
CA ASP A 480 -6.07 33.06 9.43
C ASP A 480 -6.74 31.96 10.26
N ALA A 481 -8.03 31.70 10.02
CA ALA A 481 -8.75 30.58 10.61
C ALA A 481 -8.13 29.23 10.21
N PHE A 482 -7.66 29.10 8.96
CA PHE A 482 -6.98 27.89 8.50
C PHE A 482 -5.67 27.66 9.27
N VAL A 483 -4.83 28.69 9.40
CA VAL A 483 -3.58 28.59 10.16
C VAL A 483 -3.86 28.23 11.62
N ALA A 484 -4.85 28.87 12.25
CA ALA A 484 -5.23 28.56 13.62
C ALA A 484 -5.69 27.10 13.76
N TRP A 485 -6.43 26.57 12.79
CA TRP A 485 -6.83 25.16 12.76
C TRP A 485 -5.62 24.23 12.64
N LEU A 486 -4.69 24.49 11.71
CA LEU A 486 -3.45 23.69 11.57
C LEU A 486 -2.61 23.70 12.85
N GLU A 487 -2.52 24.84 13.53
CA GLU A 487 -1.80 24.96 14.80
C GLU A 487 -2.50 24.21 15.93
N SER A 488 -3.83 24.26 15.99
CA SER A 488 -4.64 23.45 16.91
C SER A 488 -4.41 21.96 16.70
N GLU A 489 -4.46 21.47 15.45
CA GLU A 489 -4.19 20.06 15.14
C GLU A 489 -2.75 19.67 15.50
N ASN A 490 -1.76 20.52 15.21
CA ASN A 490 -0.38 20.28 15.61
C ASN A 490 -0.24 20.19 17.15
N ALA A 491 -0.97 21.02 17.90
CA ALA A 491 -0.98 21.02 19.36
C ALA A 491 -1.65 19.75 19.92
N LYS A 492 -2.74 19.26 19.32
CA LYS A 492 -3.37 17.98 19.68
C LYS A 492 -2.38 16.82 19.47
N LEU A 493 -1.68 16.81 18.34
CA LEU A 493 -0.68 15.78 18.04
C LEU A 493 0.52 15.84 19.00
N ALA A 494 0.89 17.04 19.47
CA ALA A 494 1.95 17.21 20.46
C ALA A 494 1.64 16.53 21.81
N GLN A 495 0.36 16.32 22.14
CA GLN A 495 -0.07 15.68 23.38
C GLN A 495 0.08 14.15 23.35
N ARG A 496 0.24 13.55 22.17
CA ARG A 496 0.40 12.09 22.04
C ARG A 496 1.69 11.63 22.70
N THR A 497 1.57 10.60 23.52
CA THR A 497 2.69 9.87 24.10
C THR A 497 3.47 9.10 23.03
N GLU A 498 4.72 8.74 23.34
CA GLU A 498 5.54 7.95 22.40
C GLU A 498 4.91 6.60 22.06
N LYS A 499 4.26 5.96 23.04
CA LYS A 499 3.52 4.72 22.84
C LYS A 499 2.35 4.93 21.87
N GLU A 500 1.57 5.99 22.03
CA GLU A 500 0.47 6.31 21.10
C GLU A 500 0.98 6.60 19.68
N TRP A 501 2.13 7.25 19.54
CA TRP A 501 2.77 7.45 18.24
C TRP A 501 3.22 6.13 17.59
N LEU A 502 3.74 5.18 18.37
CA LEU A 502 4.11 3.86 17.89
C LEU A 502 2.90 3.01 17.49
N GLU A 503 1.81 3.08 18.28
CA GLU A 503 0.56 2.39 17.98
C GLU A 503 -0.16 2.98 16.76
N ALA A 504 -0.15 4.31 16.63
CA ALA A 504 -0.71 5.03 15.49
C ALA A 504 0.20 5.00 14.24
N ARG A 505 1.39 4.40 14.34
CA ARG A 505 2.35 4.35 13.25
C ARG A 505 1.69 3.77 11.98
N PRO A 506 1.72 4.48 10.85
CA PRO A 506 1.09 4.01 9.62
C PRO A 506 1.67 2.66 9.17
N LYS A 507 0.81 1.69 8.85
CA LYS A 507 1.24 0.39 8.29
C LYS A 507 1.48 0.44 6.78
N ARG A 508 0.95 1.47 6.11
CA ARG A 508 1.11 1.75 4.68
C ARG A 508 1.25 3.26 4.48
N GLY A 509 1.91 3.68 3.41
CA GLY A 509 2.05 5.09 3.05
C GLY A 509 3.18 5.83 3.76
N ARG A 510 3.05 7.15 3.90
CA ARG A 510 4.07 7.99 4.53
C ARG A 510 4.23 7.62 6.00
N GLY A 511 5.48 7.43 6.44
CA GLY A 511 5.78 6.99 7.81
C GLY A 511 5.71 5.47 8.05
N SER A 512 5.28 4.67 7.06
CA SER A 512 5.25 3.21 7.20
C SER A 512 6.59 2.53 6.94
N THR A 513 7.51 3.20 6.25
CA THR A 513 8.82 2.66 5.90
C THR A 513 9.84 2.87 7.03
N GLY A 514 10.73 1.89 7.22
CA GLY A 514 11.80 1.94 8.22
C GLY A 514 11.56 1.10 9.47
N SER A 515 12.57 1.06 10.35
CA SER A 515 12.45 0.44 11.67
C SER A 515 11.69 1.34 12.64
N GLU A 516 11.22 0.76 13.74
CA GLU A 516 10.67 1.50 14.88
C GLU A 516 11.65 2.58 15.38
N GLU A 517 12.92 2.25 15.47
CA GLU A 517 13.99 3.19 15.85
C GLU A 517 14.09 4.39 14.90
N THR A 518 13.90 4.17 13.59
CA THR A 518 13.91 5.26 12.60
C THR A 518 12.71 6.18 12.81
N TYR A 519 11.56 5.63 13.16
CA TYR A 519 10.34 6.39 13.47
C TYR A 519 10.51 7.21 14.75
N LEU A 520 11.12 6.64 15.79
CA LEU A 520 11.43 7.35 17.03
C LEU A 520 12.44 8.49 16.83
N LYS A 521 13.45 8.32 15.97
CA LYS A 521 14.36 9.41 15.56
C LYS A 521 13.62 10.54 14.85
N ALA A 522 12.67 10.20 13.98
CA ALA A 522 11.81 11.19 13.34
C ALA A 522 10.92 11.92 14.36
N LEU A 523 10.36 11.20 15.34
CA LEU A 523 9.57 11.78 16.41
C LEU A 523 10.40 12.69 17.33
N ALA A 524 11.65 12.33 17.63
CA ALA A 524 12.55 13.18 18.40
C ALA A 524 12.81 14.51 17.67
N LYS A 525 13.03 14.45 16.35
CA LYS A 525 13.16 15.65 15.50
C LYS A 525 11.86 16.47 15.46
N ALA A 526 10.70 15.82 15.39
CA ALA A 526 9.41 16.50 15.47
C ALA A 526 9.23 17.25 16.80
N LYS A 527 9.59 16.61 17.92
CA LYS A 527 9.57 17.20 19.27
C LYS A 527 10.53 18.39 19.38
N GLU A 528 11.76 18.26 18.87
CA GLU A 528 12.77 19.33 18.87
C GLU A 528 12.27 20.61 18.20
N HIS A 529 11.54 20.48 17.09
CA HIS A 529 11.03 21.60 16.32
C HIS A 529 9.55 21.94 16.57
N GLY A 530 8.88 21.21 17.48
CA GLY A 530 7.46 21.41 17.81
C GLY A 530 6.50 21.16 16.64
N PHE A 531 6.83 20.29 15.69
CA PHE A 531 6.06 20.07 14.47
C PHE A 531 5.74 18.59 14.24
N TYR A 532 4.48 18.24 14.40
CA TYR A 532 3.97 16.86 14.45
C TYR A 532 3.06 16.51 13.27
N LEU A 533 2.49 17.51 12.57
CA LEU A 533 1.67 17.31 11.35
C LEU A 533 2.43 16.52 10.27
N GLY A 534 3.76 16.50 10.35
CA GLY A 534 4.63 15.81 9.42
C GLY A 534 4.94 14.35 9.74
N MET A 535 4.46 13.83 10.88
CA MET A 535 4.67 12.43 11.26
C MET A 535 3.81 11.47 10.43
N ASP A 536 2.57 11.83 10.17
CA ASP A 536 1.63 11.13 9.28
C ASP A 536 0.50 12.08 8.86
N PHE A 537 -0.40 11.63 7.98
CA PHE A 537 -1.60 12.38 7.56
C PHE A 537 -2.90 11.79 8.11
N SER A 538 -2.85 10.79 9.00
CA SER A 538 -4.04 10.13 9.57
C SER A 538 -4.89 11.08 10.43
N TRP A 539 -4.29 12.17 10.92
CA TRP A 539 -5.01 13.23 11.63
C TRP A 539 -6.00 13.99 10.71
N LEU A 540 -5.85 13.89 9.39
CA LEU A 540 -6.85 14.41 8.44
C LEU A 540 -8.09 13.52 8.35
N ASP A 541 -8.00 12.23 8.71
CA ASP A 541 -9.11 11.27 8.58
C ASP A 541 -10.12 11.34 9.74
N VAL A 542 -9.94 12.26 10.69
CA VAL A 542 -10.78 12.36 11.89
C VAL A 542 -12.16 12.95 11.53
N THR A 543 -13.13 12.10 11.21
CA THR A 543 -14.54 12.51 11.21
C THR A 543 -14.88 12.94 12.64
N ASP A 544 -15.14 14.23 12.85
CA ASP A 544 -15.70 14.69 14.13
C ASP A 544 -16.96 13.87 14.43
N ALA A 545 -17.03 13.37 15.66
CA ALA A 545 -18.16 12.65 16.22
C ALA A 545 -19.32 13.59 16.56
#